data_AF-A0A524Q9V4-F1
#
_entry.id   AF-A0A524Q9V4-F1
#
_cell.length_a   1.000
_cell.length_b   1.000
_cell.length_c   1.000
_cell.angle_alpha   90.00
_cell.angle_beta   90.00
_cell.angle_gamma   90.00
#
_symmetry.space_group_name_H-M   'P 1'
#
loop_
_entity.id
_entity.type
_entity.pdbx_description
1 polymer ?
#
loop_
_entity_poly.entity_id
_entity_poly.type
_entity_poly.pdbx_seq_one_letter_code
_entity_poly.pdbx_strand_id
1 'polypeptide(L)'
;MKGVREIDSRAATDRCRDNDIYITDPPYGDAVKYEEILDFFIAWLRKNPPPEFADWIWDSRRSLAIKGEDEDFRRSMVAAYKRMTEYMPDNGIQVIMFTHQSGSIWADMANIVWASGLHVTAAWYVATETDSALREGSYVKGTVLLVCRKRHGTDKTTRDDLAWEIQEEVQSQVDSLTGLNQEAKGLYRDENVFEDADIQMAGYAAALRVLTRYAVIDGRDMTAEALRPRVKGETSFVDGLIAFAVDTANQCLVPQGITKAHWDKLFGAERFYLKMLDLETRGAKTLDNYQNFAKAFKVRDFKPLLASLKANNARLKSAVEFDRAEMGEGSELHQSVLRAVLYAAMELVRNMDGSEVLTHLTLNIPNYYGDMTQRELAIELADYLARRLESLRPEEASASRVLRELVKNQRLG
;
A
#
# COMPACT_ATOMS: atom_id res chain seq x y z
N MET A 1 -32.53 -35.54 0.49
CA MET A 1 -32.76 -34.96 -0.86
C MET A 1 -31.47 -34.31 -1.31
N LYS A 2 -30.85 -34.75 -2.40
CA LYS A 2 -29.78 -33.98 -3.03
C LYS A 2 -30.42 -32.69 -3.56
N GLY A 3 -30.04 -31.54 -3.00
CA GLY A 3 -30.51 -30.25 -3.51
C GLY A 3 -30.19 -30.15 -5.00
N VAL A 4 -31.18 -29.78 -5.81
CA VAL A 4 -30.96 -29.51 -7.23
C VAL A 4 -30.06 -28.28 -7.31
N ARG A 5 -28.87 -28.43 -7.90
CA ARG A 5 -27.96 -27.32 -8.19
C ARG A 5 -28.41 -26.73 -9.52
N GLU A 6 -28.97 -25.53 -9.47
CA GLU A 6 -29.34 -24.75 -10.65
C GLU A 6 -28.23 -23.71 -10.88
N ILE A 7 -27.78 -23.56 -12.12
CA ILE A 7 -26.82 -22.52 -12.49
C ILE A 7 -27.51 -21.58 -13.45
N ASP A 8 -27.43 -20.28 -13.18
CA ASP A 8 -28.10 -19.24 -13.93
C ASP A 8 -27.12 -18.12 -14.26
N SER A 9 -27.21 -17.59 -15.49
CA SER A 9 -26.34 -16.53 -16.00
C SER A 9 -27.18 -15.29 -16.26
N ARG A 10 -27.00 -14.25 -15.43
CA ARG A 10 -27.76 -13.00 -15.48
C ARG A 10 -26.87 -11.79 -15.30
N ALA A 11 -27.35 -10.61 -15.69
CA ALA A 11 -26.65 -9.40 -15.30
C ALA A 11 -26.73 -9.23 -13.78
N ALA A 12 -25.65 -8.78 -13.16
CA ALA A 12 -25.62 -8.56 -11.70
C ALA A 12 -26.62 -7.50 -11.22
N THR A 13 -27.08 -6.64 -12.13
CA THR A 13 -28.10 -5.61 -11.89
C THR A 13 -29.54 -6.12 -12.04
N ASP A 14 -29.74 -7.33 -12.58
CA ASP A 14 -31.07 -7.91 -12.74
C ASP A 14 -31.71 -8.24 -11.39
N ARG A 15 -33.00 -8.56 -11.40
CA ARG A 15 -33.68 -9.05 -10.19
C ARG A 15 -33.07 -10.40 -9.78
N CYS A 16 -32.47 -10.42 -8.59
CA CYS A 16 -31.99 -11.66 -7.98
C CYS A 16 -33.08 -12.32 -7.14
N ARG A 17 -32.88 -13.59 -6.77
CA ARG A 17 -33.55 -14.16 -5.59
C ARG A 17 -32.85 -13.62 -4.36
N ASP A 18 -33.49 -13.67 -3.20
CA ASP A 18 -32.78 -13.35 -1.95
C ASP A 18 -31.66 -14.37 -1.73
N ASN A 19 -30.43 -13.91 -1.54
CA ASN A 19 -29.27 -14.77 -1.27
C ASN A 19 -28.58 -14.35 0.03
N ASP A 20 -28.25 -15.32 0.87
CA ASP A 20 -27.50 -15.07 2.11
C ASP A 20 -26.04 -14.67 1.84
N ILE A 21 -25.46 -15.18 0.74
CA ILE A 21 -24.04 -15.06 0.41
C ILE A 21 -23.87 -14.70 -1.07
N TYR A 22 -23.08 -13.67 -1.33
CA TYR A 22 -22.53 -13.36 -2.65
C TYR A 22 -21.02 -13.56 -2.61
N ILE A 23 -20.44 -14.15 -3.66
CA ILE A 23 -18.99 -14.31 -3.82
C ILE A 23 -18.63 -13.81 -5.21
N THR A 24 -17.73 -12.84 -5.30
CA THR A 24 -17.37 -12.19 -6.54
C THR A 24 -15.86 -12.11 -6.72
N ASP A 25 -15.43 -12.25 -7.96
CA ASP A 25 -14.08 -11.94 -8.44
C ASP A 25 -14.26 -11.00 -9.65
N PRO A 26 -14.53 -9.71 -9.40
CA PRO A 26 -14.84 -8.79 -10.49
C PRO A 26 -13.54 -8.28 -11.14
N PRO A 27 -13.63 -7.71 -12.35
CA PRO A 27 -12.48 -7.07 -13.00
C PRO A 27 -11.99 -5.86 -12.20
N TYR A 28 -10.69 -5.57 -12.23
CA TYR A 28 -10.09 -4.36 -11.66
C TYR A 28 -8.99 -3.80 -12.54
N GLY A 29 -9.07 -2.49 -12.80
CA GLY A 29 -8.07 -1.77 -13.59
C GLY A 29 -7.79 -2.44 -14.94
N ASP A 30 -6.51 -2.41 -15.34
CA ASP A 30 -6.03 -2.95 -16.62
C ASP A 30 -5.65 -4.45 -16.53
N ALA A 31 -5.98 -5.15 -15.43
CA ALA A 31 -5.34 -6.43 -15.11
C ALA A 31 -5.71 -7.55 -16.10
N VAL A 32 -7.00 -7.83 -16.30
CA VAL A 32 -7.49 -8.88 -17.21
C VAL A 32 -8.90 -8.55 -17.68
N LYS A 33 -9.12 -8.53 -19.01
CA LYS A 33 -10.46 -8.45 -19.60
C LYS A 33 -11.07 -9.85 -19.69
N TYR A 34 -11.76 -10.28 -18.63
CA TYR A 34 -12.33 -11.62 -18.51
C TYR A 34 -13.18 -12.00 -19.74
N GLU A 35 -13.98 -11.07 -20.25
CA GLU A 35 -14.87 -11.30 -21.38
C GLU A 35 -14.17 -11.44 -22.74
N GLU A 36 -12.91 -11.01 -22.84
CA GLU A 36 -12.09 -11.19 -24.04
C GLU A 36 -11.31 -12.52 -23.96
N ILE A 37 -10.70 -12.81 -22.80
CA ILE A 37 -9.89 -14.02 -22.62
C ILE A 37 -10.74 -15.30 -22.54
N LEU A 38 -11.97 -15.21 -22.04
CA LEU A 38 -12.85 -16.36 -21.88
C LEU A 38 -13.18 -17.03 -23.22
N ASP A 39 -13.27 -16.28 -24.33
CA ASP A 39 -13.51 -16.84 -25.66
C ASP A 39 -12.38 -17.78 -26.12
N PHE A 40 -11.14 -17.49 -25.73
CA PHE A 40 -9.99 -18.36 -26.01
C PHE A 40 -10.13 -19.72 -25.29
N PHE A 41 -10.46 -19.71 -24.00
CA PHE A 41 -10.63 -20.93 -23.22
C PHE A 41 -11.89 -21.71 -23.62
N ILE A 42 -12.97 -21.02 -23.97
CA ILE A 42 -14.19 -21.65 -24.47
C ILE A 42 -13.92 -22.45 -25.75
N ALA A 43 -13.10 -21.92 -26.67
CA ALA A 43 -12.75 -22.64 -27.90
C ALA A 43 -12.06 -23.98 -27.60
N TRP A 44 -11.26 -24.05 -26.53
CA TRP A 44 -10.63 -25.29 -26.08
C TRP A 44 -11.63 -26.23 -25.39
N LEU A 45 -12.42 -25.71 -24.43
CA LEU A 45 -13.35 -26.52 -23.64
C LEU A 45 -14.51 -27.10 -24.48
N ARG A 46 -14.98 -26.37 -25.50
CA ARG A 46 -16.00 -26.87 -26.44
C ARG A 46 -15.58 -28.13 -27.19
N LYS A 47 -14.28 -28.34 -27.40
CA LYS A 47 -13.77 -29.51 -28.13
C LYS A 47 -13.89 -30.81 -27.31
N ASN A 48 -13.87 -30.71 -25.98
CA ASN A 48 -13.99 -31.86 -25.09
C ASN A 48 -14.60 -31.41 -23.74
N PRO A 49 -15.90 -31.08 -23.69
CA PRO A 49 -16.52 -30.58 -22.48
C PRO A 49 -16.53 -31.66 -21.40
N PRO A 50 -16.26 -31.34 -20.13
CA PRO A 50 -16.43 -32.29 -19.05
C PRO A 50 -17.89 -32.78 -18.99
N PRO A 51 -18.15 -34.06 -18.64
CA PRO A 51 -19.50 -34.62 -18.63
C PRO A 51 -20.51 -33.81 -17.81
N GLU A 52 -20.07 -33.20 -16.71
CA GLU A 52 -20.88 -32.36 -15.83
C GLU A 52 -21.36 -31.06 -16.49
N PHE A 53 -20.69 -30.64 -17.57
CA PHE A 53 -20.96 -29.42 -18.33
C PHE A 53 -21.31 -29.71 -19.79
N ALA A 54 -21.77 -30.94 -20.10
CA ALA A 54 -22.15 -31.34 -21.45
C ALA A 54 -23.28 -30.45 -22.02
N ASP A 55 -24.21 -30.04 -21.15
CA ASP A 55 -25.33 -29.16 -21.49
C ASP A 55 -25.05 -27.68 -21.22
N TRP A 56 -23.82 -27.32 -20.85
CA TRP A 56 -23.46 -25.93 -20.57
C TRP A 56 -23.41 -25.09 -21.84
N ILE A 57 -23.95 -23.87 -21.77
CA ILE A 57 -23.82 -22.91 -22.86
C ILE A 57 -22.44 -22.25 -22.75
N TRP A 58 -21.48 -22.78 -23.52
CA TRP A 58 -20.12 -22.27 -23.59
C TRP A 58 -20.03 -21.00 -24.45
N ASP A 59 -20.40 -19.84 -23.92
CA ASP A 59 -20.20 -18.52 -24.54
C ASP A 59 -19.64 -17.53 -23.51
N SER A 60 -18.97 -16.46 -23.97
CA SER A 60 -18.30 -15.54 -23.04
C SER A 60 -19.24 -14.67 -22.22
N ARG A 61 -20.56 -14.69 -22.54
CA ARG A 61 -21.57 -13.79 -21.96
C ARG A 61 -21.12 -12.33 -21.95
N ARG A 62 -20.34 -11.96 -22.98
CA ARG A 62 -19.70 -10.64 -23.11
C ARG A 62 -20.71 -9.49 -23.05
N SER A 63 -21.98 -9.71 -23.41
CA SER A 63 -23.04 -8.69 -23.29
C SER A 63 -23.42 -8.35 -21.84
N LEU A 64 -23.18 -9.25 -20.89
CA LEU A 64 -23.49 -9.09 -19.47
C LEU A 64 -22.30 -8.57 -18.66
N ALA A 65 -21.10 -8.57 -19.25
CA ALA A 65 -19.89 -8.15 -18.58
C ALA A 65 -19.94 -6.65 -18.23
N ILE A 66 -19.51 -6.32 -17.02
CA ILE A 66 -19.25 -4.94 -16.63
C ILE A 66 -17.97 -4.50 -17.35
N LYS A 67 -18.12 -3.54 -18.26
CA LYS A 67 -17.04 -3.01 -19.11
C LYS A 67 -16.92 -1.50 -18.96
N GLY A 68 -15.85 -0.98 -19.55
CA GLY A 68 -15.58 0.44 -19.63
C GLY A 68 -14.38 0.81 -18.79
N GLU A 69 -14.08 2.10 -18.79
CA GLU A 69 -13.00 2.71 -18.03
C GLU A 69 -13.60 3.76 -17.09
N ASP A 70 -12.84 4.12 -16.06
CA ASP A 70 -13.15 5.21 -15.14
C ASP A 70 -14.57 5.14 -14.53
N GLU A 71 -15.42 6.12 -14.87
CA GLU A 71 -16.68 6.40 -14.19
C GLU A 71 -17.82 5.45 -14.61
N ASP A 72 -17.88 5.04 -15.88
CA ASP A 72 -18.91 4.10 -16.33
C ASP A 72 -18.69 2.71 -15.75
N PHE A 73 -17.42 2.32 -15.62
CA PHE A 73 -17.01 1.11 -14.93
C PHE A 73 -17.43 1.16 -13.45
N ARG A 74 -17.04 2.22 -12.74
CA ARG A 74 -17.38 2.44 -11.33
C ARG A 74 -18.89 2.42 -11.10
N ARG A 75 -19.66 3.13 -11.93
CA ARG A 75 -21.14 3.19 -11.83
C ARG A 75 -21.76 1.81 -11.98
N SER A 76 -21.26 1.03 -12.94
CA SER A 76 -21.75 -0.34 -13.20
C SER A 76 -21.43 -1.28 -12.04
N MET A 77 -20.22 -1.17 -11.45
CA MET A 77 -19.83 -1.91 -10.25
C MET A 77 -20.71 -1.55 -9.05
N VAL A 78 -20.92 -0.25 -8.79
CA VAL A 78 -21.82 0.20 -7.72
C VAL A 78 -23.24 -0.32 -7.94
N ALA A 79 -23.76 -0.28 -9.17
CA ALA A 79 -25.10 -0.78 -9.46
C ALA A 79 -25.21 -2.29 -9.18
N ALA A 80 -24.21 -3.08 -9.57
CA ALA A 80 -24.16 -4.51 -9.30
C ALA A 80 -24.11 -4.82 -7.79
N TYR A 81 -23.17 -4.24 -7.07
CA TYR A 81 -23.01 -4.49 -5.63
C TYR A 81 -24.20 -3.97 -4.82
N LYS A 82 -24.73 -2.79 -5.16
CA LYS A 82 -25.95 -2.26 -4.54
C LYS A 82 -27.14 -3.19 -4.76
N ARG A 83 -27.28 -3.75 -5.97
CA ARG A 83 -28.32 -4.74 -6.26
C ARG A 83 -28.16 -5.99 -5.40
N MET A 84 -26.95 -6.51 -5.27
CA MET A 84 -26.68 -7.63 -4.37
C MET A 84 -27.04 -7.25 -2.92
N THR A 85 -26.74 -6.03 -2.48
CA THR A 85 -27.10 -5.53 -1.14
C THR A 85 -28.61 -5.50 -0.92
N GLU A 86 -29.40 -5.12 -1.93
CA GLU A 86 -30.87 -5.08 -1.87
C GLU A 86 -31.50 -6.47 -1.67
N TYR A 87 -30.92 -7.52 -2.26
CA TYR A 87 -31.39 -8.92 -2.19
C TYR A 87 -30.59 -9.77 -1.19
N MET A 88 -29.83 -9.13 -0.31
CA MET A 88 -29.12 -9.79 0.76
C MET A 88 -29.87 -9.56 2.08
N PRO A 89 -29.99 -10.53 2.99
CA PRO A 89 -30.50 -10.27 4.34
C PRO A 89 -29.50 -9.44 5.15
N ASP A 90 -29.93 -8.89 6.29
CA ASP A 90 -29.10 -7.98 7.10
C ASP A 90 -27.88 -8.65 7.74
N ASN A 91 -27.96 -9.96 7.97
CA ASN A 91 -26.86 -10.81 8.42
C ASN A 91 -26.10 -11.49 7.27
N GLY A 92 -26.46 -11.18 6.01
CA GLY A 92 -25.80 -11.73 4.83
C GLY A 92 -24.39 -11.18 4.61
N ILE A 93 -23.70 -11.77 3.65
CA ILE A 93 -22.28 -11.50 3.37
C ILE A 93 -22.06 -11.34 1.86
N GLN A 94 -21.25 -10.37 1.47
CA GLN A 94 -20.65 -10.32 0.13
C GLN A 94 -19.14 -10.48 0.27
N VAL A 95 -18.57 -11.50 -0.35
CA VAL A 95 -17.12 -11.74 -0.38
C VAL A 95 -16.59 -11.28 -1.71
N ILE A 96 -15.67 -10.32 -1.68
CA ILE A 96 -15.05 -9.74 -2.86
C ILE A 96 -13.58 -10.19 -2.88
N MET A 97 -13.20 -10.96 -3.89
CA MET A 97 -11.79 -11.25 -4.17
C MET A 97 -11.15 -10.01 -4.80
N PHE A 98 -10.02 -9.56 -4.24
CA PHE A 98 -9.36 -8.34 -4.66
C PHE A 98 -7.83 -8.49 -4.57
N THR A 99 -7.14 -8.24 -5.67
CA THR A 99 -5.67 -8.26 -5.73
C THR A 99 -5.17 -7.10 -6.57
N HIS A 100 -4.67 -6.05 -5.92
CA HIS A 100 -4.06 -4.93 -6.63
C HIS A 100 -3.03 -4.20 -5.74
N GLN A 101 -1.90 -3.76 -6.30
CA GLN A 101 -0.88 -3.01 -5.55
C GLN A 101 -1.15 -1.50 -5.51
N SER A 102 -1.87 -0.97 -6.52
CA SER A 102 -2.17 0.46 -6.58
C SER A 102 -3.18 0.88 -5.52
N GLY A 103 -2.77 1.84 -4.67
CA GLY A 103 -3.65 2.49 -3.71
C GLY A 103 -4.83 3.23 -4.36
N SER A 104 -4.71 3.68 -5.62
CA SER A 104 -5.83 4.30 -6.33
C SER A 104 -6.96 3.31 -6.63
N ILE A 105 -6.64 2.04 -6.91
CA ILE A 105 -7.65 1.01 -7.18
C ILE A 105 -8.27 0.53 -5.87
N TRP A 106 -7.50 0.48 -4.79
CA TRP A 106 -8.06 0.32 -3.44
C TRP A 106 -9.01 1.47 -3.07
N ALA A 107 -8.73 2.69 -3.54
CA ALA A 107 -9.63 3.82 -3.38
C ALA A 107 -10.96 3.63 -4.11
N ASP A 108 -10.90 3.18 -5.36
CA ASP A 108 -12.10 2.89 -6.13
C ASP A 108 -12.94 1.80 -5.48
N MET A 109 -12.29 0.77 -4.92
CA MET A 109 -12.96 -0.26 -4.13
C MET A 109 -13.69 0.31 -2.91
N ALA A 110 -13.03 1.17 -2.12
CA ALA A 110 -13.63 1.82 -0.96
C ALA A 110 -14.89 2.61 -1.34
N ASN A 111 -14.80 3.35 -2.45
CA ASN A 111 -15.93 4.11 -2.99
C ASN A 111 -17.09 3.19 -3.40
N ILE A 112 -16.80 2.09 -4.11
CA ILE A 112 -17.80 1.09 -4.51
C ILE A 112 -18.51 0.50 -3.29
N VAL A 113 -17.74 0.11 -2.27
CA VAL A 113 -18.28 -0.44 -1.01
C VAL A 113 -19.21 0.56 -0.32
N TRP A 114 -18.79 1.81 -0.16
CA TRP A 114 -19.62 2.87 0.46
C TRP A 114 -20.91 3.16 -0.30
N ALA A 115 -20.80 3.35 -1.62
CA ALA A 115 -21.90 3.67 -2.51
C ALA A 115 -22.92 2.52 -2.61
N SER A 116 -22.46 1.28 -2.39
CA SER A 116 -23.30 0.07 -2.37
C SER A 116 -23.95 -0.19 -1.01
N GLY A 117 -23.75 0.68 -0.01
CA GLY A 117 -24.30 0.51 1.34
C GLY A 117 -23.62 -0.59 2.15
N LEU A 118 -22.39 -0.96 1.78
CA LEU A 118 -21.61 -2.01 2.42
C LEU A 118 -20.50 -1.41 3.28
N HIS A 119 -19.98 -2.20 4.21
CA HIS A 119 -18.70 -1.96 4.87
C HIS A 119 -17.87 -3.25 4.91
N VAL A 120 -16.55 -3.11 4.96
CA VAL A 120 -15.63 -4.25 5.11
C VAL A 120 -15.57 -4.61 6.59
N THR A 121 -15.82 -5.88 6.92
CA THR A 121 -15.81 -6.40 8.30
C THR A 121 -14.63 -7.31 8.59
N ALA A 122 -14.12 -7.99 7.56
CA ALA A 122 -12.88 -8.73 7.62
C ALA A 122 -12.17 -8.66 6.27
N ALA A 123 -10.85 -8.80 6.31
CA ALA A 123 -10.01 -8.95 5.13
C ALA A 123 -9.12 -10.15 5.35
N TRP A 124 -9.29 -11.19 4.55
CA TRP A 124 -8.50 -12.41 4.64
C TRP A 124 -7.45 -12.41 3.55
N TYR A 125 -6.19 -12.36 3.96
CA TYR A 125 -5.09 -12.55 3.05
C TYR A 125 -4.90 -14.05 2.79
N VAL A 126 -4.93 -14.45 1.53
CA VAL A 126 -4.73 -15.84 1.10
C VAL A 126 -3.49 -15.88 0.21
N ALA A 127 -2.45 -16.60 0.64
CA ALA A 127 -1.32 -16.90 -0.22
C ALA A 127 -1.78 -17.83 -1.35
N THR A 128 -1.64 -17.40 -2.59
CA THR A 128 -2.02 -18.17 -3.77
C THR A 128 -0.74 -18.66 -4.45
N GLU A 129 -0.43 -19.95 -4.34
CA GLU A 129 0.78 -20.51 -4.95
C GLU A 129 0.73 -20.48 -6.49
N THR A 130 1.82 -20.04 -7.14
CA THR A 130 2.67 -20.94 -7.96
C THR A 130 3.98 -20.24 -8.30
N ASP A 131 5.10 -20.90 -7.98
CA ASP A 131 6.40 -20.71 -8.63
C ASP A 131 6.25 -20.99 -10.12
N SER A 132 5.82 -19.97 -10.85
CA SER A 132 5.97 -19.94 -12.29
C SER A 132 7.35 -19.37 -12.57
N ALA A 133 8.24 -20.16 -13.19
CA ALA A 133 9.56 -19.74 -13.65
C ALA A 133 9.53 -18.51 -14.61
N LEU A 134 8.32 -18.07 -15.01
CA LEU A 134 8.09 -16.85 -15.80
C LEU A 134 7.86 -15.58 -14.95
N ARG A 135 7.88 -15.67 -13.61
CA ARG A 135 7.63 -14.54 -12.69
C ARG A 135 8.87 -14.14 -11.89
N GLU A 136 9.96 -13.76 -12.58
CA GLU A 136 11.01 -12.96 -11.94
C GLU A 136 10.54 -11.49 -11.83
N GLY A 137 10.21 -11.03 -10.61
CA GLY A 137 9.82 -9.65 -10.33
C GLY A 137 9.01 -9.46 -9.04
N SER A 138 8.72 -8.20 -8.66
CA SER A 138 7.97 -7.79 -7.45
C SER A 138 6.45 -8.04 -7.57
N TYR A 139 6.06 -9.24 -7.99
CA TYR A 139 4.66 -9.63 -8.19
C TYR A 139 4.00 -10.07 -6.89
N VAL A 140 2.73 -9.71 -6.73
CA VAL A 140 1.88 -10.16 -5.62
C VAL A 140 1.76 -11.69 -5.65
N LYS A 141 2.00 -12.34 -4.50
CA LYS A 141 1.90 -13.81 -4.33
C LYS A 141 0.58 -14.26 -3.70
N GLY A 142 -0.36 -13.35 -3.45
CA GLY A 142 -1.66 -13.71 -2.87
C GLY A 142 -2.81 -12.81 -3.25
N THR A 143 -3.95 -13.05 -2.61
CA THR A 143 -5.19 -12.32 -2.83
C THR A 143 -5.82 -11.93 -1.51
N VAL A 144 -6.60 -10.85 -1.52
CA VAL A 144 -7.38 -10.43 -0.37
C VAL A 144 -8.85 -10.77 -0.61
N LEU A 145 -9.45 -11.52 0.30
CA LEU A 145 -10.90 -11.72 0.35
C LEU A 145 -11.49 -10.69 1.31
N LEU A 146 -12.15 -9.67 0.76
CA LEU A 146 -12.87 -8.66 1.52
C LEU A 146 -14.26 -9.20 1.88
N VAL A 147 -14.51 -9.33 3.16
CA VAL A 147 -15.81 -9.78 3.70
C VAL A 147 -16.63 -8.54 4.01
N CYS A 148 -17.57 -8.23 3.12
CA CYS A 148 -18.45 -7.09 3.20
C CYS A 148 -19.80 -7.47 3.81
N ARG A 149 -20.34 -6.58 4.66
CA ARG A 149 -21.70 -6.68 5.20
C ARG A 149 -22.46 -5.40 4.94
N LYS A 150 -23.79 -5.43 5.06
CA LYS A 150 -24.58 -4.19 5.06
C LYS A 150 -24.08 -3.30 6.18
N ARG A 151 -23.82 -2.03 5.86
CA ARG A 151 -23.52 -1.04 6.89
C ARG A 151 -24.80 -0.72 7.64
N HIS A 152 -24.81 -1.04 8.92
CA HIS A 152 -25.91 -0.72 9.84
C HIS A 152 -25.54 0.52 10.66
N GLY A 153 -26.51 1.41 10.88
CA GLY A 153 -26.35 2.56 11.76
C GLY A 153 -25.70 3.80 11.12
N THR A 154 -25.35 4.75 11.98
CA THR A 154 -24.87 6.08 11.59
C THR A 154 -23.57 6.42 12.33
N ASP A 155 -22.66 5.46 12.44
CA ASP A 155 -21.35 5.67 13.07
C ASP A 155 -20.65 6.87 12.44
N LYS A 156 -20.11 7.74 13.29
CA LYS A 156 -19.47 8.99 12.89
C LYS A 156 -18.06 9.08 13.43
N THR A 157 -17.15 9.65 12.66
CA THR A 157 -15.79 9.94 13.09
C THR A 157 -15.27 11.24 12.49
N THR A 158 -14.10 11.66 12.94
CA THR A 158 -13.32 12.75 12.36
C THR A 158 -12.07 12.19 11.68
N ARG A 159 -11.43 12.97 10.80
CA ARG A 159 -10.14 12.56 10.20
C ARG A 159 -9.05 12.28 11.23
N ASP A 160 -9.00 13.05 12.31
CA ASP A 160 -7.95 12.90 13.33
C ASP A 160 -8.11 11.58 14.08
N ASP A 161 -9.33 11.22 14.48
CA ASP A 161 -9.62 9.94 15.14
C ASP A 161 -9.41 8.76 14.19
N LEU A 162 -9.87 8.90 12.94
CA LEU A 162 -9.68 7.93 11.88
C LEU A 162 -8.19 7.65 11.61
N ALA A 163 -7.31 8.66 11.71
CA ALA A 163 -5.87 8.49 11.58
C ALA A 163 -5.33 7.44 12.56
N TRP A 164 -5.71 7.59 13.82
CA TRP A 164 -5.27 6.73 14.91
C TRP A 164 -5.81 5.31 14.75
N GLU A 165 -7.11 5.17 14.46
CA GLU A 165 -7.73 3.85 14.26
C GLU A 165 -7.13 3.11 13.07
N ILE A 166 -6.86 3.81 11.95
CA ILE A 166 -6.19 3.19 10.80
C ILE A 166 -4.79 2.74 11.18
N GLN A 167 -4.01 3.58 11.87
CA GLN A 167 -2.66 3.21 12.29
C GLN A 167 -2.63 1.96 13.16
N GLU A 168 -3.51 1.90 14.16
CA GLU A 168 -3.62 0.76 15.07
C GLU A 168 -4.01 -0.52 14.32
N GLU A 169 -5.03 -0.43 13.46
CA GLU A 169 -5.52 -1.58 12.69
C GLU A 169 -4.49 -2.09 11.68
N VAL A 170 -3.83 -1.18 10.95
CA VAL A 170 -2.79 -1.53 9.99
C VAL A 170 -1.61 -2.19 10.71
N GLN A 171 -1.17 -1.62 11.84
CA GLN A 171 -0.07 -2.17 12.61
C GLN A 171 -0.40 -3.58 13.11
N SER A 172 -1.59 -3.77 13.67
CA SER A 172 -2.07 -5.08 14.13
C SER A 172 -2.09 -6.13 13.01
N GLN A 173 -2.58 -5.75 11.83
CA GLN A 173 -2.62 -6.63 10.66
C GLN A 173 -1.22 -6.99 10.16
N VAL A 174 -0.31 -6.01 10.08
CA VAL A 174 1.07 -6.19 9.64
C VAL A 174 1.84 -7.08 10.62
N ASP A 175 1.69 -6.86 11.92
CA ASP A 175 2.34 -7.66 12.95
C ASP A 175 1.82 -9.10 12.95
N SER A 176 0.53 -9.29 12.72
CA SER A 176 -0.07 -10.63 12.60
C SER A 176 0.54 -11.42 11.43
N LEU A 177 0.63 -10.82 10.24
CA LEU A 177 1.22 -11.48 9.06
C LEU A 177 2.74 -11.69 9.21
N THR A 178 3.44 -10.73 9.82
CA THR A 178 4.88 -10.85 10.11
C THR A 178 5.15 -11.96 11.12
N GLY A 179 4.30 -12.10 12.15
CA GLY A 179 4.36 -13.19 13.13
C GLY A 179 4.15 -14.55 12.47
N LEU A 180 3.16 -14.67 11.58
CA LEU A 180 2.94 -15.88 10.80
C LEU A 180 4.14 -16.24 9.91
N ASN A 181 4.82 -15.27 9.30
CA ASN A 181 6.07 -15.49 8.56
C ASN A 181 7.17 -16.08 9.46
N GLN A 182 7.29 -15.59 10.69
CA GLN A 182 8.29 -16.09 11.65
C GLN A 182 7.97 -17.52 12.11
N GLU A 183 6.70 -17.82 12.42
CA GLU A 183 6.26 -19.16 12.79
C GLU A 183 6.43 -20.16 11.63
N ALA A 184 6.10 -19.76 10.41
CA ALA A 184 6.22 -20.60 9.22
C ALA A 184 7.67 -20.97 8.88
N LYS A 185 8.65 -20.08 9.14
CA LYS A 185 10.08 -20.41 9.01
C LYS A 185 10.52 -21.53 9.94
N GLY A 186 9.91 -21.67 11.11
CA GLY A 186 10.16 -22.78 12.03
C GLY A 186 9.58 -24.12 11.56
N LEU A 187 8.69 -24.10 10.56
CA LEU A 187 7.86 -25.23 10.13
C LEU A 187 8.06 -25.57 8.64
N TYR A 188 9.31 -25.63 8.14
CA TYR A 188 9.66 -26.18 6.79
C TYR A 188 9.70 -25.23 5.58
N ARG A 189 9.73 -23.90 5.73
CA ARG A 189 9.97 -22.97 4.59
C ARG A 189 11.18 -22.07 4.85
N ASP A 190 12.20 -22.14 3.98
CA ASP A 190 13.33 -21.18 3.97
C ASP A 190 12.91 -19.79 3.44
N GLU A 191 11.73 -19.68 2.85
CA GLU A 191 11.16 -18.44 2.29
C GLU A 191 9.99 -17.90 3.13
N ASN A 192 9.81 -16.58 3.10
CA ASN A 192 8.64 -15.94 3.71
C ASN A 192 7.35 -16.40 2.99
N VAL A 193 6.28 -16.66 3.74
CA VAL A 193 4.96 -16.98 3.17
C VAL A 193 4.32 -15.73 2.54
N PHE A 194 4.60 -14.56 3.12
CA PHE A 194 4.12 -13.26 2.68
C PHE A 194 5.30 -12.34 2.36
N GLU A 195 5.32 -11.78 1.15
CA GLU A 195 6.29 -10.79 0.71
C GLU A 195 5.88 -9.36 1.12
N ASP A 196 6.75 -8.38 0.94
CA ASP A 196 6.48 -6.98 1.30
C ASP A 196 5.23 -6.42 0.59
N ALA A 197 5.02 -6.79 -0.68
CA ALA A 197 3.83 -6.39 -1.44
C ALA A 197 2.54 -6.97 -0.83
N ASP A 198 2.63 -8.14 -0.23
CA ASP A 198 1.53 -8.84 0.41
C ASP A 198 1.16 -8.16 1.73
N ILE A 199 2.17 -7.83 2.54
CA ILE A 199 2.04 -7.05 3.77
C ILE A 199 1.43 -5.68 3.47
N GLN A 200 1.84 -5.04 2.37
CA GLN A 200 1.29 -3.75 1.95
C GLN A 200 -0.20 -3.83 1.62
N MET A 201 -0.64 -4.81 0.84
CA MET A 201 -2.06 -4.97 0.52
C MET A 201 -2.90 -5.29 1.76
N ALA A 202 -2.36 -6.10 2.68
CA ALA A 202 -3.03 -6.36 3.95
C ALA A 202 -3.20 -5.07 4.76
N GLY A 203 -2.20 -4.18 4.75
CA GLY A 203 -2.32 -2.84 5.32
C GLY A 203 -3.42 -2.00 4.66
N TYR A 204 -3.52 -2.02 3.34
CA TYR A 204 -4.63 -1.32 2.65
C TYR A 204 -6.00 -1.90 3.01
N ALA A 205 -6.12 -3.22 3.08
CA ALA A 205 -7.36 -3.88 3.46
C ALA A 205 -7.77 -3.57 4.91
N ALA A 206 -6.80 -3.51 5.83
CA ALA A 206 -6.98 -3.08 7.21
C ALA A 206 -7.47 -1.63 7.28
N ALA A 207 -6.84 -0.71 6.55
CA ALA A 207 -7.28 0.68 6.48
C ALA A 207 -8.71 0.81 5.91
N LEU A 208 -9.07 0.03 4.89
CA LEU A 208 -10.42 0.02 4.35
C LEU A 208 -11.47 -0.50 5.33
N ARG A 209 -11.12 -1.47 6.19
CA ARG A 209 -12.02 -1.96 7.26
C ARG A 209 -12.42 -0.83 8.20
N VAL A 210 -11.44 -0.06 8.69
CA VAL A 210 -11.70 1.10 9.55
C VAL A 210 -12.49 2.16 8.79
N LEU A 211 -12.03 2.51 7.59
CA LEU A 211 -12.59 3.60 6.80
C LEU A 211 -14.06 3.35 6.44
N THR A 212 -14.39 2.16 5.92
CA THR A 212 -15.73 1.86 5.41
C THR A 212 -16.77 1.61 6.51
N ARG A 213 -16.34 1.43 7.76
CA ARG A 213 -17.21 1.29 8.94
C ARG A 213 -18.10 2.52 9.12
N TYR A 214 -17.53 3.70 8.95
CA TYR A 214 -18.20 4.96 9.26
C TYR A 214 -19.17 5.38 8.16
N ALA A 215 -20.38 5.77 8.56
CA ALA A 215 -21.39 6.34 7.67
C ALA A 215 -21.17 7.85 7.48
N VAL A 216 -20.62 8.52 8.49
CA VAL A 216 -20.37 9.97 8.47
C VAL A 216 -18.93 10.28 8.86
N ILE A 217 -18.22 11.06 8.04
CA ILE A 217 -16.85 11.51 8.32
C ILE A 217 -16.81 13.03 8.15
N ASP A 218 -16.31 13.74 9.16
CA ASP A 218 -16.31 15.21 9.23
C ASP A 218 -17.70 15.83 8.94
N GLY A 219 -18.76 15.18 9.42
CA GLY A 219 -20.14 15.63 9.24
C GLY A 219 -20.75 15.39 7.85
N ARG A 220 -20.03 14.73 6.93
CA ARG A 220 -20.53 14.38 5.59
C ARG A 220 -20.97 12.93 5.51
N ASP A 221 -22.06 12.66 4.80
CA ASP A 221 -22.55 11.28 4.54
C ASP A 221 -21.72 10.60 3.45
N MET A 222 -21.09 9.47 3.79
CA MET A 222 -20.14 8.80 2.90
C MET A 222 -20.80 8.10 1.72
N THR A 223 -22.06 7.65 1.84
CA THR A 223 -22.80 7.08 0.72
C THR A 223 -23.14 8.16 -0.30
N ALA A 224 -23.64 9.31 0.16
CA ALA A 224 -23.98 10.43 -0.70
C ALA A 224 -22.74 11.02 -1.38
N GLU A 225 -21.63 11.15 -0.64
CA GLU A 225 -20.35 11.62 -1.20
C GLU A 225 -19.76 10.61 -2.20
N ALA A 226 -19.82 9.30 -1.95
CA ALA A 226 -19.31 8.27 -2.86
C ALA A 226 -20.13 8.14 -4.15
N LEU A 227 -21.43 8.45 -4.11
CA LEU A 227 -22.30 8.45 -5.28
C LEU A 227 -22.12 9.68 -6.18
N ARG A 228 -21.39 10.71 -5.75
CA ARG A 228 -21.14 11.88 -6.60
C ARG A 228 -20.34 11.48 -7.85
N PRO A 229 -20.71 11.99 -9.03
CA PRO A 229 -19.93 11.75 -10.24
C PRO A 229 -18.51 12.30 -10.08
N ARG A 230 -17.50 11.54 -10.52
CA ARG A 230 -16.13 12.06 -10.57
C ARG A 230 -15.97 13.02 -11.72
N VAL A 231 -15.39 14.19 -11.44
CA VAL A 231 -14.99 15.17 -12.44
C VAL A 231 -13.49 15.02 -12.69
N LYS A 232 -13.10 14.81 -13.95
CA LYS A 232 -11.71 14.62 -14.32
C LYS A 232 -10.86 15.82 -13.89
N GLY A 233 -9.81 15.56 -13.11
CA GLY A 233 -8.90 16.59 -12.58
C GLY A 233 -9.33 17.21 -11.24
N GLU A 234 -10.48 16.83 -10.69
CA GLU A 234 -10.91 17.24 -9.35
C GLU A 234 -10.70 16.10 -8.35
N THR A 235 -10.24 16.43 -7.14
CA THR A 235 -10.15 15.48 -6.03
C THR A 235 -11.40 15.61 -5.17
N SER A 236 -12.24 14.57 -5.15
CA SER A 236 -13.44 14.59 -4.30
C SER A 236 -13.08 14.44 -2.82
N PHE A 237 -14.03 14.72 -1.92
CA PHE A 237 -13.85 14.49 -0.49
C PHE A 237 -13.51 13.02 -0.18
N VAL A 238 -14.16 12.09 -0.87
CA VAL A 238 -13.92 10.64 -0.75
C VAL A 238 -12.53 10.28 -1.25
N ASP A 239 -12.11 10.81 -2.40
CA ASP A 239 -10.76 10.55 -2.93
C ASP A 239 -9.68 11.06 -1.96
N GLY A 240 -9.88 12.23 -1.36
CA GLY A 240 -8.97 12.77 -0.34
C GLY A 240 -8.91 11.91 0.93
N LEU A 241 -10.06 11.40 1.41
CA LEU A 241 -10.09 10.50 2.56
C LEU A 241 -9.41 9.17 2.29
N ILE A 242 -9.59 8.61 1.10
CA ILE A 242 -8.98 7.32 0.80
C ILE A 242 -7.47 7.49 0.53
N ALA A 243 -7.06 8.56 -0.17
CA ALA A 243 -5.65 8.91 -0.28
C ALA A 243 -5.01 9.05 1.11
N PHE A 244 -5.70 9.74 2.03
CA PHE A 244 -5.29 9.82 3.43
C PHE A 244 -5.20 8.45 4.10
N ALA A 245 -6.18 7.56 3.94
CA ALA A 245 -6.16 6.22 4.54
C ALA A 245 -5.04 5.34 3.98
N VAL A 246 -4.82 5.38 2.67
CA VAL A 246 -3.74 4.67 1.96
C VAL A 246 -2.38 5.21 2.39
N ASP A 247 -2.23 6.54 2.50
CA ASP A 247 -1.01 7.17 2.99
C ASP A 247 -0.77 6.79 4.45
N THR A 248 -1.82 6.80 5.28
CA THR A 248 -1.77 6.41 6.69
C THR A 248 -1.35 4.94 6.87
N ALA A 249 -1.91 4.04 6.04
CA ALA A 249 -1.49 2.65 6.01
C ALA A 249 -0.05 2.50 5.57
N ASN A 250 0.36 3.27 4.54
CA ASN A 250 1.74 3.27 4.10
C ASN A 250 2.68 3.69 5.23
N GLN A 251 2.37 4.67 6.09
CA GLN A 251 3.27 5.10 7.19
C GLN A 251 3.65 3.96 8.14
N CYS A 252 2.70 3.08 8.43
CA CYS A 252 2.92 1.92 9.29
C CYS A 252 3.83 0.86 8.66
N LEU A 253 3.95 0.86 7.33
CA LEU A 253 4.78 -0.10 6.61
C LEU A 253 6.25 0.32 6.62
N VAL A 254 7.12 -0.62 7.00
CA VAL A 254 8.57 -0.48 6.87
C VAL A 254 8.92 -0.21 5.40
N PRO A 255 9.70 0.84 5.07
CA PRO A 255 10.10 1.10 3.70
C PRO A 255 10.90 -0.07 3.11
N GLN A 256 10.60 -0.41 1.85
CA GLN A 256 11.33 -1.47 1.14
C GLN A 256 12.83 -1.16 1.07
N GLY A 257 13.65 -2.15 1.44
CA GLY A 257 15.10 -2.00 1.52
C GLY A 257 15.61 -1.50 2.87
N ILE A 258 14.74 -1.43 3.89
CA ILE A 258 15.13 -1.30 5.30
C ILE A 258 14.55 -2.49 6.06
N THR A 259 15.38 -3.27 6.75
CA THR A 259 14.91 -4.37 7.59
C THR A 259 14.08 -3.86 8.76
N LYS A 260 13.08 -4.63 9.20
CA LYS A 260 12.27 -4.29 10.40
C LYS A 260 13.14 -4.05 11.63
N ALA A 261 14.16 -4.88 11.83
CA ALA A 261 15.09 -4.75 12.96
C ALA A 261 15.83 -3.40 12.98
N HIS A 262 16.25 -2.90 11.82
CA HIS A 262 16.86 -1.58 11.71
C HIS A 262 15.84 -0.45 11.80
N TRP A 263 14.69 -0.59 11.13
CA TRP A 263 13.59 0.38 11.21
C TRP A 263 13.14 0.65 12.65
N ASP A 264 13.03 -0.42 13.46
CA ASP A 264 12.60 -0.34 14.86
C ASP A 264 13.62 0.38 15.76
N LYS A 265 14.89 0.48 15.33
CA LYS A 265 15.94 1.25 16.02
C LYS A 265 16.00 2.74 15.62
N LEU A 266 15.47 3.10 14.44
CA LEU A 266 15.49 4.47 13.95
C LEU A 266 14.63 5.40 14.82
N PHE A 267 15.11 6.63 15.02
CA PHE A 267 14.34 7.65 15.72
C PHE A 267 13.22 8.23 14.83
N GLY A 268 12.27 8.92 15.44
CA GLY A 268 11.11 9.48 14.76
C GLY A 268 11.45 10.30 13.51
N ALA A 269 12.47 11.15 13.59
CA ALA A 269 12.90 12.00 12.46
C ALA A 269 13.55 11.22 11.32
N GLU A 270 14.27 10.13 11.61
CA GLU A 270 14.84 9.26 10.59
C GLU A 270 13.74 8.51 9.84
N ARG A 271 12.79 7.91 10.58
CA ARG A 271 11.62 7.25 9.99
C ARG A 271 10.81 8.22 9.15
N PHE A 272 10.58 9.43 9.66
CA PHE A 272 9.91 10.49 8.94
C PHE A 272 10.63 10.81 7.63
N TYR A 273 11.93 11.09 7.66
CA TYR A 273 12.68 11.47 6.46
C TYR A 273 12.67 10.36 5.39
N LEU A 274 12.96 9.12 5.80
CA LEU A 274 12.99 7.98 4.90
C LEU A 274 11.62 7.71 4.29
N LYS A 275 10.57 7.82 5.10
CA LYS A 275 9.22 7.57 4.63
C LYS A 275 8.70 8.66 3.70
N MET A 276 8.99 9.92 4.03
CA MET A 276 8.63 11.03 3.16
C MET A 276 9.41 10.98 1.84
N LEU A 277 10.66 10.51 1.85
CA LEU A 277 11.42 10.28 0.63
C LEU A 277 10.77 9.19 -0.25
N ASP A 278 10.33 8.07 0.35
CA ASP A 278 9.57 7.03 -0.37
C ASP A 278 8.32 7.62 -1.06
N LEU A 279 7.57 8.46 -0.35
CA LEU A 279 6.36 9.09 -0.89
C LEU A 279 6.65 10.12 -1.98
N GLU A 280 7.73 10.90 -1.87
CA GLU A 280 8.14 11.83 -2.92
C GLU A 280 8.40 11.10 -4.25
N THR A 281 8.99 9.89 -4.22
CA THR A 281 9.21 9.09 -5.44
C THR A 281 7.91 8.69 -6.14
N ARG A 282 6.79 8.66 -5.39
CA ARG A 282 5.45 8.35 -5.88
C ARG A 282 4.65 9.61 -6.25
N GLY A 283 5.27 10.79 -6.17
CA GLY A 283 4.68 12.06 -6.56
C GLY A 283 3.93 12.81 -5.45
N ALA A 284 3.99 12.36 -4.19
CA ALA A 284 3.34 13.05 -3.08
C ALA A 284 4.04 14.39 -2.77
N LYS A 285 3.29 15.50 -2.81
CA LYS A 285 3.83 16.87 -2.60
C LYS A 285 2.95 17.75 -1.70
N THR A 286 1.96 17.16 -1.03
CA THR A 286 1.03 17.89 -0.14
C THR A 286 1.70 18.17 1.19
N LEU A 287 1.58 19.39 1.72
CA LEU A 287 2.15 19.74 3.02
C LEU A 287 1.49 18.97 4.17
N ASP A 288 0.20 18.69 4.03
CA ASP A 288 -0.60 17.96 5.02
C ASP A 288 -0.05 16.57 5.29
N ASN A 289 0.50 15.90 4.27
CA ASN A 289 1.18 14.62 4.45
C ASN A 289 2.35 14.80 5.42
N TYR A 290 3.28 15.71 5.15
CA TYR A 290 4.41 15.96 6.06
C TYR A 290 3.97 16.29 7.49
N GLN A 291 2.89 17.06 7.68
CA GLN A 291 2.37 17.36 9.00
C GLN A 291 1.83 16.11 9.71
N ASN A 292 1.06 15.28 9.01
CA ASN A 292 0.48 14.06 9.56
C ASN A 292 1.57 13.04 9.92
N PHE A 293 2.53 12.84 9.02
CA PHE A 293 3.67 11.93 9.25
C PHE A 293 4.59 12.43 10.37
N ALA A 294 4.82 13.74 10.49
CA ALA A 294 5.59 14.30 11.58
C ALA A 294 4.92 14.03 12.94
N LYS A 295 3.60 14.17 13.03
CA LYS A 295 2.83 13.80 14.23
C LYS A 295 2.92 12.30 14.51
N ALA A 296 2.72 11.46 13.49
CA ALA A 296 2.75 10.01 13.61
C ALA A 296 4.10 9.49 14.14
N PHE A 297 5.20 10.01 13.61
CA PHE A 297 6.55 9.66 14.04
C PHE A 297 7.05 10.49 15.24
N LYS A 298 6.20 11.32 15.85
CA LYS A 298 6.54 12.15 17.03
C LYS A 298 7.74 13.08 16.80
N VAL A 299 7.87 13.66 15.60
CA VAL A 299 8.87 14.68 15.27
C VAL A 299 8.40 16.03 15.84
N ARG A 300 9.21 16.67 16.69
CA ARG A 300 8.84 17.93 17.37
C ARG A 300 8.84 19.10 16.39
N ASP A 301 9.87 19.21 15.56
CA ASP A 301 9.90 20.19 14.46
C ASP A 301 10.45 19.56 13.17
N PHE A 302 9.55 19.30 12.21
CA PHE A 302 9.90 18.73 10.91
C PHE A 302 10.28 19.80 9.87
N LYS A 303 10.02 21.09 10.13
CA LYS A 303 10.26 22.17 9.15
C LYS A 303 11.73 22.28 8.75
N PRO A 304 12.73 22.12 9.64
CA PRO A 304 14.14 22.15 9.26
C PRO A 304 14.53 21.06 8.27
N LEU A 305 13.76 19.97 8.18
CA LEU A 305 13.99 18.86 7.26
C LEU A 305 13.44 19.13 5.85
N LEU A 306 12.66 20.20 5.67
CA LEU A 306 12.00 20.55 4.41
C LEU A 306 12.72 21.70 3.69
N ALA A 307 12.83 21.57 2.38
CA ALA A 307 13.30 22.63 1.50
C ALA A 307 12.13 23.53 1.01
N SER A 308 10.91 22.99 1.00
CA SER A 308 9.70 23.74 0.63
C SER A 308 8.54 23.35 1.54
N LEU A 309 7.85 24.37 2.07
CA LEU A 309 6.60 24.25 2.83
C LEU A 309 5.38 24.66 1.98
N LYS A 310 5.55 24.89 0.68
CA LYS A 310 4.45 25.37 -0.18
C LYS A 310 3.43 24.25 -0.40
N ALA A 311 2.14 24.57 -0.23
CA ALA A 311 1.05 23.63 -0.53
C ALA A 311 1.19 23.05 -1.96
N ASN A 312 1.00 21.74 -2.09
CA ASN A 312 1.17 20.95 -3.33
C ASN A 312 2.58 21.00 -3.96
N ASN A 313 3.57 21.56 -3.26
CA ASN A 313 4.97 21.57 -3.68
C ASN A 313 5.91 21.43 -2.46
N ALA A 314 5.46 20.72 -1.42
CA ALA A 314 6.27 20.42 -0.25
C ALA A 314 7.28 19.32 -0.58
N ARG A 315 8.53 19.50 -0.13
CA ARG A 315 9.61 18.54 -0.34
C ARG A 315 10.68 18.62 0.74
N LEU A 316 11.33 17.49 1.01
CA LEU A 316 12.51 17.31 1.83
C LEU A 316 13.71 18.07 1.27
N LYS A 317 14.60 18.46 2.18
CA LYS A 317 15.95 18.87 1.83
C LYS A 317 16.72 17.71 1.23
N SER A 318 17.53 18.03 0.24
CA SER A 318 18.55 17.16 -0.32
C SER A 318 19.76 17.05 0.60
N ALA A 319 20.61 16.05 0.36
CA ALA A 319 21.89 15.93 1.07
C ALA A 319 22.73 17.21 0.92
N VAL A 320 22.78 17.76 -0.30
CA VAL A 320 23.46 19.02 -0.61
C VAL A 320 22.83 20.22 0.09
N GLU A 321 21.50 20.28 0.18
CA GLU A 321 20.77 21.36 0.87
C GLU A 321 20.89 21.28 2.40
N PHE A 322 21.08 20.09 2.96
CA PHE A 322 21.44 19.96 4.37
C PHE A 322 22.82 20.53 4.65
N ASP A 323 23.80 20.34 3.75
CA ASP A 323 25.19 20.77 3.97
C ASP A 323 25.70 20.37 5.37
N ARG A 324 26.02 21.33 6.24
CA ARG A 324 26.39 21.13 7.65
C ARG A 324 25.24 21.32 8.64
N ALA A 325 24.05 21.73 8.16
CA ALA A 325 22.87 21.86 8.98
C ALA A 325 22.43 20.48 9.54
N GLU A 326 21.65 20.52 10.61
CA GLU A 326 21.14 19.31 11.29
C GLU A 326 22.22 18.36 11.85
N MET A 327 23.47 18.81 11.98
CA MET A 327 24.57 18.03 12.62
C MET A 327 24.70 18.29 14.13
N GLY A 328 24.15 19.40 14.64
CA GLY A 328 24.31 19.84 16.04
C GLY A 328 23.21 19.34 16.99
N GLU A 329 23.45 19.44 18.30
CA GLU A 329 22.61 18.88 19.39
C GLU A 329 21.14 19.32 19.38
N GLY A 330 20.81 20.46 18.78
CA GLY A 330 19.43 20.96 18.66
C GLY A 330 18.61 20.31 17.53
N SER A 331 19.25 19.50 16.68
CA SER A 331 18.60 18.86 15.53
C SER A 331 17.87 17.58 15.92
N GLU A 332 16.73 17.33 15.27
CA GLU A 332 16.03 16.05 15.36
C GLU A 332 16.80 14.88 14.73
N LEU A 333 17.80 15.18 13.89
CA LEU A 333 18.67 14.20 13.24
C LEU A 333 20.07 14.11 13.89
N HIS A 334 20.31 14.82 14.99
CA HIS A 334 21.60 14.76 15.69
C HIS A 334 21.97 13.32 16.08
N GLN A 335 23.22 12.92 15.83
CA GLN A 335 23.76 11.57 16.11
C GLN A 335 23.04 10.41 15.39
N SER A 336 22.15 10.71 14.44
CA SER A 336 21.51 9.66 13.63
C SER A 336 22.46 9.13 12.56
N VAL A 337 22.38 7.82 12.29
CA VAL A 337 23.12 7.21 11.18
C VAL A 337 22.67 7.80 9.86
N LEU A 338 21.37 8.06 9.70
CA LEU A 338 20.83 8.70 8.51
C LEU A 338 21.52 10.04 8.23
N ARG A 339 21.71 10.89 9.26
CA ARG A 339 22.35 12.19 9.04
C ARG A 339 23.80 12.05 8.62
N ALA A 340 24.55 11.13 9.23
CA ALA A 340 25.93 10.84 8.85
C ALA A 340 26.02 10.36 7.40
N VAL A 341 25.11 9.47 6.98
CA VAL A 341 25.01 8.99 5.59
C VAL A 341 24.67 10.13 4.63
N LEU A 342 23.70 10.99 4.96
CA LEU A 342 23.36 12.17 4.14
C LEU A 342 24.54 13.15 4.04
N TYR A 343 25.30 13.33 5.12
CA TYR A 343 26.48 14.18 5.14
C TYR A 343 27.58 13.62 4.21
N ALA A 344 27.88 12.33 4.32
CA ALA A 344 28.85 11.65 3.46
C ALA A 344 28.42 11.65 1.98
N ALA A 345 27.12 11.46 1.69
CA ALA A 345 26.61 11.56 0.33
C ALA A 345 26.78 12.98 -0.26
N MET A 346 26.51 14.02 0.54
CA MET A 346 26.74 15.42 0.15
C MET A 346 28.22 15.67 -0.19
N GLU A 347 29.11 15.16 0.65
CA GLU A 347 30.55 15.30 0.46
C GLU A 347 31.05 14.63 -0.83
N LEU A 348 30.53 13.44 -1.16
CA LEU A 348 30.83 12.77 -2.42
C LEU A 348 30.26 13.51 -3.63
N VAL A 349 29.07 14.10 -3.54
CA VAL A 349 28.54 14.98 -4.61
C VAL A 349 29.45 16.19 -4.83
N ARG A 350 30.11 16.68 -3.77
CA ARG A 350 31.11 17.76 -3.85
C ARG A 350 32.50 17.29 -4.26
N ASN A 351 32.66 16.04 -4.71
CA ASN A 351 33.91 15.44 -5.18
C ASN A 351 35.00 15.38 -4.09
N MET A 352 34.63 15.23 -2.81
CA MET A 352 35.62 14.94 -1.77
C MET A 352 36.13 13.50 -1.88
N ASP A 353 37.37 13.27 -1.44
CA ASP A 353 38.00 11.96 -1.53
C ASP A 353 37.27 10.92 -0.67
N GLY A 354 37.09 9.72 -1.21
CA GLY A 354 36.32 8.66 -0.55
C GLY A 354 36.90 8.20 0.80
N SER A 355 38.22 8.31 1.00
CA SER A 355 38.85 7.97 2.28
C SER A 355 38.59 9.04 3.36
N GLU A 356 38.54 10.32 2.98
CA GLU A 356 38.15 11.41 3.86
C GLU A 356 36.67 11.29 4.24
N VAL A 357 35.80 11.02 3.25
CA VAL A 357 34.36 10.78 3.49
C VAL A 357 34.13 9.63 4.47
N LEU A 358 34.84 8.51 4.31
CA LEU A 358 34.72 7.38 5.25
C LEU A 358 35.17 7.75 6.66
N THR A 359 36.21 8.58 6.78
CA THR A 359 36.69 9.07 8.08
C THR A 359 35.62 9.92 8.75
N HIS A 360 35.02 10.87 8.02
CA HIS A 360 33.95 11.71 8.54
C HIS A 360 32.69 10.90 8.88
N LEU A 361 32.30 9.95 8.04
CA LEU A 361 31.17 9.06 8.30
C LEU A 361 31.37 8.32 9.64
N THR A 362 32.54 7.73 9.82
CA THR A 362 32.89 6.96 11.02
C THR A 362 32.89 7.81 12.29
N LEU A 363 33.32 9.07 12.19
CA LEU A 363 33.30 10.02 13.31
C LEU A 363 31.89 10.49 13.68
N ASN A 364 30.97 10.55 12.70
CA ASN A 364 29.61 11.05 12.91
C ASN A 364 28.62 9.95 13.30
N ILE A 365 28.95 8.67 13.10
CA ILE A 365 28.14 7.55 13.56
C ILE A 365 28.55 7.18 14.99
N PRO A 366 27.65 7.29 15.99
CA PRO A 366 27.96 6.90 17.35
C PRO A 366 28.34 5.42 17.44
N ASN A 367 29.40 5.12 18.20
CA ASN A 367 29.85 3.76 18.48
C ASN A 367 30.09 2.89 17.21
N TYR A 368 30.52 3.50 16.10
CA TYR A 368 30.68 2.82 14.80
C TYR A 368 31.48 1.52 14.86
N TYR A 369 32.57 1.49 15.64
CA TYR A 369 33.41 0.30 15.79
C TYR A 369 32.93 -0.68 16.87
N GLY A 370 32.15 -0.20 17.85
CA GLY A 370 31.68 -1.03 18.97
C GLY A 370 30.32 -1.67 18.73
N ASP A 371 29.54 -1.17 17.79
CA ASP A 371 28.25 -1.73 17.37
C ASP A 371 28.24 -1.96 15.86
N MET A 372 28.51 -3.21 15.46
CA MET A 372 28.54 -3.61 14.05
C MET A 372 27.20 -3.36 13.33
N THR A 373 26.08 -3.27 14.06
CA THR A 373 24.77 -3.00 13.46
C THR A 373 24.66 -1.57 12.92
N GLN A 374 25.47 -0.62 13.43
CA GLN A 374 25.51 0.75 12.90
C GLN A 374 26.12 0.80 11.50
N ARG A 375 27.15 -0.01 11.25
CA ARG A 375 27.78 -0.13 9.93
C ARG A 375 26.83 -0.78 8.94
N GLU A 376 26.16 -1.85 9.34
CA GLU A 376 25.14 -2.51 8.51
C GLU A 376 24.00 -1.55 8.18
N LEU A 377 23.53 -0.78 9.16
CA LEU A 377 22.53 0.26 8.96
C LEU A 377 23.02 1.34 7.98
N ALA A 378 24.27 1.81 8.10
CA ALA A 378 24.81 2.80 7.18
C ALA A 378 24.86 2.30 5.73
N ILE A 379 25.23 1.03 5.51
CA ILE A 379 25.21 0.38 4.20
C ILE A 379 23.78 0.32 3.65
N GLU A 380 22.82 -0.09 4.49
CA GLU A 380 21.43 -0.24 4.13
C GLU A 380 20.79 1.12 3.78
N LEU A 381 21.02 2.15 4.60
CA LEU A 381 20.54 3.52 4.33
C LEU A 381 21.17 4.11 3.07
N ALA A 382 22.46 3.88 2.82
CA ALA A 382 23.11 4.32 1.59
C ALA A 382 22.52 3.62 0.34
N ASP A 383 22.23 2.32 0.42
CA ASP A 383 21.56 1.59 -0.65
C ASP A 383 20.11 2.05 -0.86
N TYR A 384 19.40 2.33 0.23
CA TYR A 384 18.04 2.86 0.20
C TYR A 384 17.99 4.23 -0.51
N LEU A 385 18.86 5.17 -0.12
CA LEU A 385 18.96 6.49 -0.75
C LEU A 385 19.34 6.37 -2.22
N ALA A 386 20.30 5.50 -2.56
CA ALA A 386 20.70 5.26 -3.94
C ALA A 386 19.53 4.84 -4.85
N ARG A 387 18.66 3.95 -4.36
CA ARG A 387 17.50 3.48 -5.14
C ARG A 387 16.40 4.53 -5.21
N ARG A 388 16.07 5.21 -4.10
CA ARG A 388 14.96 6.18 -4.06
C ARG A 388 15.28 7.49 -4.78
N LEU A 389 16.54 7.89 -4.79
CA LEU A 389 16.94 9.15 -5.43
C LEU A 389 17.18 9.04 -6.94
N GLU A 390 17.13 7.83 -7.53
CA GLU A 390 17.50 7.63 -8.94
C GLU A 390 16.71 8.50 -9.92
N SER A 391 15.40 8.67 -9.68
CA SER A 391 14.54 9.54 -10.49
C SER A 391 14.43 10.97 -9.96
N LEU A 392 14.62 11.18 -8.65
CA LEU A 392 14.45 12.47 -8.00
C LEU A 392 15.71 13.34 -8.08
N ARG A 393 16.87 12.76 -7.79
CA ARG A 393 18.17 13.42 -7.59
C ARG A 393 19.32 12.48 -8.03
N PRO A 394 19.56 12.31 -9.35
CA PRO A 394 20.49 11.30 -9.88
C PRO A 394 21.93 11.43 -9.36
N GLU A 395 22.41 12.65 -9.09
CA GLU A 395 23.74 12.89 -8.54
C GLU A 395 23.88 12.34 -7.11
N GLU A 396 22.91 12.62 -6.24
CA GLU A 396 22.88 12.08 -4.87
C GLU A 396 22.68 10.56 -4.86
N ALA A 397 21.90 10.03 -5.81
CA ALA A 397 21.76 8.58 -6.00
C ALA A 397 23.11 7.93 -6.32
N SER A 398 23.87 8.51 -7.24
CA SER A 398 25.21 8.04 -7.61
C SER A 398 26.18 8.08 -6.44
N ALA A 399 26.24 9.21 -5.73
CA ALA A 399 27.06 9.36 -4.53
C ALA A 399 26.71 8.33 -3.45
N SER A 400 25.41 8.06 -3.24
CA SER A 400 24.96 7.05 -2.28
C SER A 400 25.37 5.62 -2.67
N ARG A 401 25.39 5.28 -3.98
CA ARG A 401 25.94 3.99 -4.45
C ARG A 401 27.43 3.88 -4.17
N VAL A 402 28.19 4.93 -4.42
CA VAL A 402 29.63 4.97 -4.12
C VAL A 402 29.86 4.82 -2.62
N LEU A 403 29.13 5.55 -1.79
CA LEU A 403 29.21 5.46 -0.33
C LEU A 403 28.96 4.04 0.18
N ARG A 404 27.90 3.39 -0.31
CA ARG A 404 27.59 2.00 0.02
C ARG A 404 28.78 1.07 -0.24
N GLU A 405 29.41 1.19 -1.40
CA GLU A 405 30.56 0.36 -1.77
C GLU A 405 31.82 0.70 -0.96
N LEU A 406 32.05 1.97 -0.64
CA LEU A 406 33.13 2.40 0.25
C LEU A 406 32.99 1.78 1.64
N VAL A 407 31.80 1.84 2.24
CA VAL A 407 31.54 1.30 3.59
C VAL A 407 31.64 -0.23 3.60
N LYS A 408 31.10 -0.91 2.59
CA LYS A 408 31.22 -2.37 2.44
C LYS A 408 32.66 -2.85 2.34
N ASN A 409 33.49 -2.15 1.58
CA ASN A 409 34.88 -2.51 1.34
C ASN A 409 35.85 -1.95 2.39
N GLN A 410 35.36 -1.19 3.37
CA GLN A 410 36.15 -0.67 4.48
C GLN A 410 36.77 -1.84 5.26
N ARG A 411 38.11 -1.87 5.32
CA ARG A 411 38.83 -2.81 6.17
C ARG A 411 38.74 -2.33 7.62
N LEU A 412 38.08 -3.11 8.46
CA LEU A 412 38.10 -2.93 9.91
C LEU A 412 39.43 -3.53 10.40
N GLY A 413 40.31 -2.67 10.91
CA GLY A 413 41.63 -3.04 11.42
C GLY A 413 41.58 -3.68 12.80
#